data_AF-A0A418PM46-F1
#
_entry.id   AF-A0A418PM46-F1
#
_cell.length_a   1.000
_cell.length_b   1.000
_cell.length_c   1.000
_cell.angle_alpha   90.00
_cell.angle_beta   90.00
_cell.angle_gamma   90.00
#
_symmetry.space_group_name_H-M   'P 1'
#
loop_
_entity.id
_entity.type
_entity.pdbx_description
1 polymer ?
#
loop_
_entity_poly.entity_id
_entity_poly.type
_entity_poly.pdbx_seq_one_letter_code
_entity_poly.pdbx_strand_id
1 'polypeptide(L)'
;MNQIPKLKDFEAPEGYFEQLPDQIIDQLKPAKSFSWIKYAAAAVLLGLGITWQLDVFQAEPEPLTLEEEVNLYIDSHTWTDEDVLSLAENPDAVLDEILSEELPAEEDLWNEDEQNWF
;
A
#
# COMPACT_ATOMS: atom_id res chain seq x y z
N MET A 1 -35.65 46.75 37.26
CA MET A 1 -34.22 47.06 37.02
C MET A 1 -33.41 45.94 37.65
N ASN A 2 -32.96 44.96 36.86
CA ASN A 2 -32.18 43.82 37.39
C ASN A 2 -30.73 44.26 37.56
N GLN A 3 -30.21 44.10 38.79
CA GLN A 3 -28.85 44.49 39.15
C GLN A 3 -27.86 43.48 38.55
N ILE A 4 -26.93 43.96 37.73
CA ILE A 4 -25.84 43.16 37.18
C ILE A 4 -24.93 42.77 38.35
N PRO A 5 -24.61 41.49 38.55
CA PRO A 5 -23.73 41.08 39.64
C PRO A 5 -22.35 41.70 39.42
N LYS A 6 -21.84 42.41 40.43
CA LYS A 6 -20.48 42.97 40.41
C LYS A 6 -19.51 41.81 40.25
N LEU A 7 -18.77 41.79 39.13
CA LEU A 7 -17.68 40.85 38.93
C LEU A 7 -16.68 41.01 40.08
N LYS A 8 -16.36 39.89 40.72
CA LYS A 8 -15.33 39.80 41.76
C LYS A 8 -14.03 40.36 41.19
N ASP A 9 -13.35 41.20 41.96
CA ASP A 9 -12.11 41.83 41.55
C ASP A 9 -11.08 40.77 41.11
N PHE A 10 -10.39 41.05 40.00
CA PHE A 10 -9.33 40.18 39.48
C PHE A 10 -8.09 40.32 40.36
N GLU A 11 -8.10 39.66 41.50
CA GLU A 11 -6.93 39.55 42.36
C GLU A 11 -6.01 38.45 41.85
N ALA A 12 -4.71 38.76 41.77
CA ALA A 12 -3.71 37.77 41.39
C ALA A 12 -3.67 36.67 42.48
N PRO A 13 -3.54 35.39 42.10
CA PRO A 13 -3.38 34.31 43.06
C PRO A 13 -2.19 34.57 43.98
N GLU A 14 -2.34 34.23 45.26
CA GLU A 14 -1.26 34.32 46.24
C GLU A 14 -0.03 33.53 45.75
N GLY A 15 1.15 34.15 45.81
CA GLY A 15 2.41 33.53 45.38
C GLY A 15 2.66 33.44 43.86
N TYR A 16 1.76 33.95 43.01
CA TYR A 16 1.95 33.91 41.54
C TYR A 16 3.25 34.61 41.09
N PHE A 17 3.54 35.78 41.65
CA PHE A 17 4.76 36.54 41.34
C PHE A 17 6.00 36.04 42.08
N GLU A 18 5.83 35.23 43.12
CA GLU A 18 6.92 34.67 43.91
C GLU A 18 7.55 33.47 43.20
N GLN A 19 6.73 32.66 42.51
CA GLN A 19 7.19 31.47 41.76
C GLN A 19 7.65 31.79 40.33
N LEU A 20 7.27 32.95 39.80
CA LEU A 20 7.57 33.39 38.43
C LEU A 20 9.09 33.42 38.11
N PRO A 21 9.96 33.97 38.98
CA PRO A 21 11.40 33.99 38.75
C PRO A 21 11.99 32.59 38.59
N ASP A 22 11.58 31.66 39.45
CA ASP A 22 12.08 30.27 39.42
C ASP A 22 11.62 29.54 38.16
N GLN A 23 10.36 29.73 37.75
CA GLN A 23 9.81 29.17 36.51
C GLN A 23 10.52 29.68 35.25
N ILE A 24 10.91 30.96 35.23
CA ILE A 24 11.65 31.54 34.11
C ILE A 24 13.07 30.96 34.06
N ILE A 25 13.74 30.85 35.20
CA ILE A 25 15.09 30.28 35.28
C ILE A 25 15.09 28.81 34.83
N ASP A 26 14.07 28.03 35.21
CA ASP A 26 13.94 26.63 34.79
C ASP A 26 13.73 26.47 33.28
N GLN A 27 12.98 27.37 32.65
CA GLN A 27 12.78 27.37 31.19
C GLN A 27 14.02 27.81 30.40
N LEU A 28 14.88 28.64 30.99
CA LEU A 28 16.13 29.09 30.38
C LEU A 28 17.25 28.03 30.46
N LYS A 29 17.04 26.92 31.18
CA LYS A 29 18.04 25.84 31.25
C LYS A 29 18.26 25.25 29.84
N PRO A 30 19.50 25.25 29.34
CA PRO A 30 19.77 24.74 28.00
C PRO A 30 19.39 23.25 27.94
N ALA A 31 18.55 22.91 26.97
CA ALA A 31 18.23 21.51 26.69
C ALA A 31 19.52 20.72 26.48
N LYS A 32 19.61 19.56 27.12
CA LYS A 32 20.81 18.71 27.14
C LYS A 32 21.25 18.43 25.70
N SER A 33 22.33 19.09 25.28
CA SER A 33 22.89 18.87 23.94
C SER A 33 23.47 17.47 23.87
N PHE A 34 22.84 16.64 23.05
CA PHE A 34 23.27 15.28 22.81
C PHE A 34 24.46 15.27 21.84
N SER A 35 25.67 15.45 22.38
CA SER A 35 26.92 15.49 21.59
C SER A 35 27.18 14.26 20.71
N TRP A 36 26.50 13.15 20.95
CA TRP A 36 26.58 11.92 20.15
C TRP A 36 25.91 12.05 18.77
N ILE A 37 24.98 12.99 18.58
CA ILE A 37 24.33 13.26 17.27
C ILE A 37 25.34 13.74 16.21
N LYS A 38 26.46 14.34 16.62
CA LYS A 38 27.54 14.73 15.71
C LYS A 38 28.17 13.51 15.00
N TYR A 39 28.12 12.34 15.63
CA TYR A 39 28.61 11.08 15.06
C TYR A 39 27.50 10.32 14.30
N ALA A 40 26.23 10.70 14.47
CA ALA A 40 25.12 10.07 13.75
C ALA A 40 25.22 10.28 12.23
N ALA A 41 25.65 11.47 11.78
CA ALA A 41 25.87 11.74 10.35
C ALA A 41 26.93 10.80 9.74
N ALA A 42 28.03 10.53 10.45
CA ALA A 42 29.06 9.60 9.99
C ALA A 42 28.55 8.15 9.96
N ALA A 43 27.75 7.74 10.94
CA ALA A 43 27.17 6.40 10.99
C ALA A 43 26.17 6.15 9.86
N VAL A 44 25.37 7.15 9.47
CA VAL A 44 24.43 7.05 8.34
C VAL A 44 25.19 6.93 7.01
N LEU A 45 26.26 7.72 6.81
CA LEU A 45 27.07 7.65 5.60
C LEU A 45 27.84 6.33 5.48
N LEU A 46 28.37 5.80 6.59
CA LEU A 46 28.99 4.48 6.60
C LEU A 46 27.95 3.38 6.39
N GLY A 47 26.77 3.47 6.99
CA GLY A 47 25.67 2.53 6.75
C GLY A 47 25.29 2.47 5.26
N LEU A 48 25.02 3.62 4.63
CA LEU A 48 24.70 3.71 3.21
C LEU A 48 25.84 3.23 2.32
N GLY A 49 27.09 3.62 2.61
CA GLY A 49 28.26 3.19 1.86
C GLY A 49 28.52 1.68 1.94
N ILE A 50 28.36 1.09 3.13
CA ILE A 50 28.48 -0.36 3.35
C ILE A 50 27.36 -1.09 2.62
N THR A 51 26.12 -0.58 2.65
CA THR A 51 25.01 -1.21 1.92
C THR A 51 25.20 -1.16 0.41
N TRP A 52 25.88 -0.14 -0.13
CA TRP A 52 26.19 -0.04 -1.56
C TRP A 52 27.37 -0.92 -1.98
N GLN A 53 28.38 -1.06 -1.13
CA GLN A 53 29.61 -1.81 -1.45
C GLN A 53 29.47 -3.32 -1.23
N LEU A 54 28.65 -3.74 -0.28
CA LEU A 54 28.64 -5.11 0.20
C LEU A 54 27.54 -5.98 -0.42
N ASP A 55 26.83 -5.46 -1.43
CA ASP A 55 25.81 -6.15 -2.23
C ASP A 55 24.78 -6.95 -1.40
N VAL A 56 24.54 -6.51 -0.16
CA VAL A 56 23.79 -7.25 0.87
C VAL A 56 22.31 -7.39 0.51
N PHE A 57 21.85 -6.63 -0.48
CA PHE A 57 20.46 -6.58 -0.93
C PHE A 57 20.23 -7.21 -2.30
N GLN A 58 21.21 -7.96 -2.83
CA GLN A 58 20.90 -8.89 -3.93
C GLN A 58 20.08 -10.05 -3.36
N ALA A 59 18.78 -9.82 -3.22
CA ALA A 59 17.83 -10.90 -3.36
C ALA A 59 18.03 -11.40 -4.80
N GLU A 60 18.79 -12.48 -4.97
CA GLU A 60 18.75 -13.21 -6.23
C GLU A 60 17.28 -13.54 -6.47
N PRO A 61 16.66 -13.04 -7.56
CA PRO A 61 15.35 -13.51 -7.91
C PRO A 61 15.51 -15.01 -8.15
N GLU A 62 14.90 -15.83 -7.30
CA GLU A 62 14.79 -17.26 -7.53
C GLU A 62 14.34 -17.45 -8.99
N PRO A 63 15.10 -18.20 -9.81
CA PRO A 63 14.72 -18.40 -11.19
C PRO A 63 13.37 -19.10 -11.20
N LEU A 64 12.36 -18.45 -11.77
CA LEU A 64 11.05 -19.04 -11.92
C LEU A 64 11.18 -20.32 -12.75
N THR A 65 10.45 -21.35 -12.35
CA THR A 65 10.21 -22.49 -13.23
C THR A 65 9.44 -22.03 -14.46
N LEU A 66 9.57 -22.74 -15.57
CA LEU A 66 8.84 -22.42 -16.81
C LEU A 66 7.33 -22.24 -16.58
N GLU A 67 6.74 -23.07 -15.69
CA GLU A 67 5.33 -23.00 -15.35
C GLU A 67 4.97 -21.70 -14.60
N GLU A 68 5.83 -21.29 -13.64
CA GLU A 68 5.63 -20.06 -12.87
C GLU A 68 5.81 -18.81 -13.74
N GLU A 69 6.73 -18.85 -14.70
CA GLU A 69 6.91 -17.80 -15.69
C GLU A 69 5.69 -17.66 -16.61
N VAL A 70 5.15 -18.78 -17.11
CA VAL A 70 3.92 -18.79 -17.92
C VAL A 70 2.74 -18.20 -17.13
N ASN A 71 2.54 -18.63 -15.88
CA ASN A 71 1.48 -18.09 -15.02
C ASN A 71 1.66 -16.60 -14.74
N LEU A 72 2.89 -16.14 -14.50
CA LEU A 72 3.18 -14.72 -14.28
C LEU A 72 2.78 -13.86 -15.49
N TYR A 73 3.07 -14.31 -16.72
CA TYR A 73 2.72 -13.57 -17.94
C TYR A 73 1.22 -13.54 -18.24
N ILE A 74 0.50 -14.62 -17.86
CA ILE A 74 -0.96 -14.67 -17.90
C ILE A 74 -1.53 -13.66 -16.89
N ASP A 75 -1.07 -13.70 -15.63
CA ASP A 75 -1.52 -12.79 -14.56
C ASP A 75 -1.19 -11.33 -14.86
N SER A 76 -0.04 -11.04 -15.48
CA SER A 76 0.34 -9.70 -15.88
C SER A 76 -0.41 -9.19 -17.12
N HIS A 77 -1.36 -9.96 -17.64
CA HIS A 77 -2.14 -9.65 -18.84
C HIS A 77 -1.23 -9.28 -20.03
N THR A 78 -0.04 -9.87 -20.06
CA THR A 78 0.95 -9.64 -21.13
C THR A 78 0.72 -10.62 -22.27
N TRP A 79 0.25 -11.83 -21.98
CA TRP A 79 -0.30 -12.74 -22.97
C TRP A 79 -1.80 -12.52 -23.08
N THR A 80 -2.27 -12.21 -24.29
CA THR A 80 -3.69 -12.14 -24.58
C THR A 80 -4.27 -13.53 -24.85
N ASP A 81 -5.58 -13.72 -24.74
CA ASP A 81 -6.23 -15.01 -25.02
C ASP A 81 -5.86 -15.54 -26.42
N GLU A 82 -5.73 -14.66 -27.40
CA GLU A 82 -5.28 -15.00 -28.77
C GLU A 82 -3.83 -15.49 -28.80
N ASP A 83 -2.93 -14.87 -28.02
CA ASP A 83 -1.54 -15.30 -27.94
C ASP A 83 -1.42 -16.69 -27.28
N VAL A 84 -2.18 -16.93 -26.21
CA VAL A 84 -2.21 -18.23 -25.52
C VAL A 84 -2.79 -19.31 -26.44
N LEU A 85 -3.86 -19.00 -27.16
CA LEU A 85 -4.48 -19.90 -28.14
C LEU A 85 -3.52 -20.21 -29.29
N SER A 86 -2.72 -19.25 -29.75
CA SER A 86 -1.77 -19.45 -30.85
C SER A 86 -0.65 -20.44 -30.52
N LEU A 87 -0.39 -20.69 -29.24
CA LEU A 87 0.60 -21.67 -28.76
C LEU A 87 0.08 -23.11 -28.83
N ALA A 88 -1.24 -23.30 -28.91
CA ALA A 88 -1.85 -24.61 -29.03
C ALA A 88 -1.58 -25.24 -30.41
N GLU A 89 -1.39 -26.55 -30.47
CA GLU A 89 -1.14 -27.27 -31.72
C GLU A 89 -2.32 -27.18 -32.70
N ASN A 90 -3.54 -27.08 -32.17
CA ASN A 90 -4.77 -26.89 -32.94
C ASN A 90 -5.75 -25.97 -32.18
N PRO A 91 -5.70 -24.65 -32.40
CA PRO A 91 -6.52 -23.68 -31.65
C PRO A 91 -8.03 -23.85 -31.92
N ASP A 92 -8.41 -24.23 -33.14
CA ASP A 92 -9.82 -24.38 -33.53
C ASP A 92 -10.51 -25.49 -32.73
N ALA A 93 -9.83 -26.61 -32.52
CA ALA A 93 -10.37 -27.72 -31.73
C ALA A 93 -10.56 -27.34 -30.24
N VAL A 94 -9.67 -26.52 -29.69
CA VAL A 94 -9.78 -26.02 -28.31
C VAL A 94 -10.95 -25.06 -28.18
N LEU A 95 -11.16 -24.18 -29.16
CA LEU A 95 -12.31 -23.27 -29.19
C LEU A 95 -13.64 -24.04 -29.30
N ASP A 96 -13.70 -25.07 -30.15
CA ASP A 96 -14.88 -25.92 -30.28
C ASP A 96 -15.21 -26.64 -28.96
N GLU A 97 -14.19 -27.12 -28.24
CA GLU A 97 -14.34 -27.76 -26.93
C GLU A 97 -14.90 -26.77 -25.89
N ILE A 98 -14.32 -25.57 -25.79
CA ILE A 98 -14.79 -24.51 -24.88
C ILE A 98 -16.23 -24.11 -25.19
N LEU A 99 -16.56 -23.92 -26.48
CA LEU A 99 -17.91 -23.54 -26.91
C LEU A 99 -18.94 -24.62 -26.52
N SER A 100 -18.57 -25.89 -26.66
CA SER A 100 -19.44 -27.03 -26.32
C SER A 100 -19.67 -27.16 -24.81
N GLU A 101 -18.71 -26.73 -23.99
CA GLU A 101 -18.81 -26.75 -22.52
C GLU A 101 -19.60 -25.54 -21.98
N GLU A 102 -19.45 -24.36 -22.60
CA GLU A 102 -20.12 -23.13 -22.14
C GLU A 102 -21.59 -23.04 -22.61
N LEU A 103 -21.96 -23.70 -23.71
CA LEU A 103 -23.34 -23.71 -24.18
C LEU A 103 -24.22 -24.65 -23.35
N PRO A 104 -25.20 -24.14 -22.56
CA PRO A 104 -26.23 -24.98 -22.00
C PRO A 104 -27.09 -25.48 -23.16
N ALA A 105 -26.93 -26.74 -23.56
CA ALA A 105 -27.71 -27.47 -24.56
C ALA A 105 -28.70 -26.57 -25.35
N GLU A 106 -28.22 -25.90 -26.39
CA GLU A 106 -29.02 -24.98 -27.22
C GLU A 106 -30.27 -25.66 -27.82
N GLU A 107 -30.35 -26.98 -27.76
CA GLU A 107 -31.46 -27.79 -28.27
C GLU A 107 -32.83 -27.45 -27.65
N ASP A 108 -32.93 -26.83 -26.48
CA ASP A 108 -34.24 -26.47 -25.89
C ASP A 108 -34.78 -25.09 -26.32
N LEU A 109 -33.92 -24.13 -26.72
CA LEU A 109 -34.34 -22.76 -27.02
C LEU A 109 -34.83 -22.57 -28.47
N TRP A 110 -34.39 -23.42 -29.40
CA TRP A 110 -34.82 -23.36 -30.82
C TRP A 110 -36.07 -24.19 -31.12
N ASN A 111 -36.53 -25.03 -30.18
CA ASN A 111 -37.69 -25.92 -30.38
C ASN A 111 -39.04 -25.32 -29.95
N GLU A 112 -39.06 -24.29 -29.08
CA GLU A 112 -40.32 -23.72 -28.57
C GLU A 112 -40.91 -22.62 -29.47
N ASP A 113 -40.09 -21.93 -30.28
CA ASP A 113 -40.55 -20.78 -31.08
C ASP A 113 -41.05 -21.12 -32.50
N GLU A 114 -40.69 -22.30 -33.06
CA GLU A 114 -41.17 -22.72 -34.39
C GLU A 114 -42.61 -23.28 -34.40
N GLN A 115 -43.15 -23.67 -33.23
CA GLN A 115 -44.47 -24.30 -33.13
C GLN A 115 -45.65 -23.31 -33.10
N ASN A 116 -45.39 -21.99 -33.01
CA ASN A 116 -46.44 -20.96 -32.91
C ASN A 116 -46.65 -20.14 -34.19
N TRP A 117 -46.05 -20.56 -35.32
CA TRP A 117 -46.11 -19.81 -36.59
C TRP A 117 -46.79 -20.56 -37.75
N PHE A 118 -47.65 -21.55 -37.47
CA PHE A 118 -48.58 -22.14 -38.45
C PHE A 118 -49.98 -22.36 -37.88
#